data_AF-A0A4Q3KYX9-F1
#
_entry.id   AF-A0A4Q3KYX9-F1
#
_cell.length_a   1.000
_cell.length_b   1.000
_cell.length_c   1.000
_cell.angle_alpha   90.00
_cell.angle_beta   90.00
_cell.angle_gamma   90.00
#
_symmetry.space_group_name_H-M   'P 1'
#
loop_
_entity.id
_entity.type
_entity.pdbx_description
1 polymer ?
#
loop_
_entity_poly.entity_id
_entity_poly.type
_entity_poly.pdbx_seq_one_letter_code
_entity_poly.pdbx_strand_id
1 'polypeptide(L)'
;MPVDPQLLFGRAYSVTLVAPNGTIEAQYGNMGTGGTGLRVAFDVERTVADAGNTAKIALFNLSPGNRAAIGKGYRVQLVAGYVGLAEKIFIGTVSKSIVQRQGADIITNIEALDGQQGLFSASFNQDFPPDTRLCDVLSLVSGGKSWLKLAENSP
;
A
#
# COMPACT_ATOMS: atom_id res chain seq x y z
N MET A 1 12.12 -16.79 -29.62
CA MET A 1 12.24 -15.90 -28.46
C MET A 1 12.07 -16.75 -27.22
N PRO A 2 12.94 -16.65 -26.21
CA PRO A 2 12.82 -17.47 -25.01
C PRO A 2 11.60 -16.99 -24.22
N VAL A 3 10.58 -17.83 -24.11
CA VAL A 3 9.46 -17.62 -23.18
C VAL A 3 9.97 -18.00 -21.80
N ASP A 4 10.13 -17.01 -20.92
CA ASP A 4 10.50 -17.26 -19.52
C ASP A 4 9.50 -18.26 -18.90
N PRO A 5 9.96 -19.39 -18.32
CA PRO A 5 9.07 -20.49 -17.92
C PRO A 5 8.14 -20.19 -16.75
N GLN A 6 8.14 -18.96 -16.22
CA GLN A 6 7.50 -18.67 -14.95
C GLN A 6 6.11 -18.04 -15.11
N LEU A 7 5.79 -17.42 -16.26
CA LEU A 7 4.53 -16.70 -16.47
C LEU A 7 3.38 -17.62 -16.92
N LEU A 8 2.69 -18.25 -15.96
CA LEU A 8 1.43 -18.96 -16.21
C LEU A 8 0.42 -18.01 -16.88
N PHE A 9 0.13 -18.27 -18.16
CA PHE A 9 -0.87 -17.58 -18.98
C PHE A 9 -0.63 -16.08 -19.17
N GLY A 10 0.63 -15.62 -19.13
CA GLY A 10 0.95 -14.19 -19.31
C GLY A 10 0.40 -13.29 -18.19
N ARG A 11 0.08 -13.87 -17.02
CA ARG A 11 -0.36 -13.13 -15.83
C ARG A 11 0.86 -12.63 -15.06
N ALA A 12 0.86 -11.34 -14.79
CA ALA A 12 1.94 -10.64 -14.11
C ALA A 12 1.40 -10.09 -12.78
N TYR A 13 1.98 -10.52 -11.67
CA TYR A 13 1.60 -10.03 -10.35
C TYR A 13 2.83 -9.86 -9.47
N SER A 14 2.78 -8.85 -8.60
CA SER A 14 3.76 -8.61 -7.55
C SER A 14 3.07 -8.02 -6.33
N VAL A 15 3.28 -8.67 -5.19
CA VAL A 15 2.91 -8.19 -3.86
C VAL A 15 4.20 -7.80 -3.16
N THR A 16 4.30 -6.53 -2.78
CA THR A 16 5.41 -6.02 -1.99
C THR A 16 4.91 -5.67 -0.61
N LEU A 17 5.62 -6.17 0.40
CA LEU A 17 5.39 -5.89 1.81
C LEU A 17 6.54 -5.02 2.30
N VAL A 18 6.18 -3.84 2.81
CA VAL A 18 7.11 -2.86 3.34
C VAL A 18 6.85 -2.72 4.82
N ALA A 19 7.89 -2.90 5.63
CA ALA A 19 7.80 -2.72 7.07
C ALA A 19 7.55 -1.25 7.46
N PRO A 20 7.09 -0.99 8.69
CA PRO A 20 6.89 0.37 9.19
C PRO A 20 8.16 1.24 9.15
N ASN A 21 9.34 0.61 9.16
CA ASN A 21 10.65 1.26 9.04
C ASN A 21 11.01 1.67 7.60
N GLY A 22 10.17 1.35 6.61
CA GLY A 22 10.39 1.65 5.19
C GLY A 22 11.22 0.60 4.43
N THR A 23 11.67 -0.46 5.10
CA THR A 23 12.41 -1.55 4.46
C THR A 23 11.46 -2.49 3.73
N ILE A 24 11.81 -2.91 2.51
CA ILE A 24 11.08 -3.96 1.80
C ILE A 24 11.41 -5.28 2.50
N GLU A 25 10.44 -5.89 3.16
CA GLU A 25 10.65 -7.16 3.88
C GLU A 25 10.43 -8.37 2.98
N ALA A 26 9.47 -8.28 2.06
CA ALA A 26 9.20 -9.35 1.15
C ALA A 26 8.57 -8.86 -0.14
N GLN A 27 8.98 -9.48 -1.25
CA GLN A 27 8.36 -9.33 -2.55
C GLN A 27 8.02 -10.71 -3.09
N TYR A 28 6.74 -10.95 -3.34
CA TYR A 28 6.25 -12.18 -3.96
C TYR A 28 5.66 -11.83 -5.30
N GLY A 29 5.92 -12.63 -6.32
CA GLY A 29 5.45 -12.30 -7.63
C GLY A 29 6.15 -13.07 -8.71
N ASN A 30 5.58 -12.94 -9.90
CA ASN A 30 6.04 -13.54 -11.12
C ASN A 30 6.64 -12.51 -12.08
N MET A 31 6.68 -11.24 -11.66
CA MET A 31 7.30 -10.16 -12.41
C MET A 31 8.79 -10.07 -12.04
N GLY A 32 9.62 -10.96 -12.62
CA GLY A 32 11.08 -10.89 -12.51
C GLY A 32 11.76 -12.21 -12.15
N THR A 33 13.05 -12.29 -12.49
CA THR A 33 13.92 -13.50 -12.46
C THR A 33 14.39 -13.92 -11.05
N GLY A 34 13.54 -13.77 -10.04
CA GLY A 34 13.90 -14.06 -8.64
C GLY A 34 12.78 -13.97 -7.62
N GLY A 35 11.54 -13.68 -8.05
CA GLY A 35 10.38 -13.70 -7.17
C GLY A 35 10.03 -15.14 -6.79
N THR A 36 9.76 -15.39 -5.50
CA THR A 36 9.10 -16.63 -5.11
C THR A 36 7.69 -16.59 -5.68
N GLY A 37 7.43 -17.41 -6.70
CA GLY A 37 6.13 -17.55 -7.37
C GLY A 37 5.12 -18.21 -6.45
N LEU A 38 4.61 -17.45 -5.48
CA LEU A 38 3.53 -17.89 -4.60
C LEU A 38 2.19 -17.57 -5.25
N ARG A 39 1.22 -18.48 -5.08
CA ARG A 39 -0.16 -18.19 -5.47
C ARG A 39 -0.67 -17.03 -4.61
N VAL A 40 -1.26 -16.04 -5.27
CA VAL A 40 -1.91 -14.89 -4.65
C VAL A 40 -3.35 -14.86 -5.14
N ALA A 41 -4.29 -14.74 -4.21
CA ALA A 41 -5.66 -14.33 -4.51
C ALA A 41 -5.89 -12.97 -3.85
N PHE A 42 -6.59 -12.08 -4.53
CA PHE A 42 -6.90 -10.75 -3.98
C PHE A 42 -8.31 -10.36 -4.34
N ASP A 43 -8.90 -9.55 -3.48
CA ASP A 43 -10.19 -8.92 -3.65
C ASP A 43 -10.04 -7.46 -3.20
N VAL A 44 -10.30 -6.51 -4.10
CA VAL A 44 -10.09 -5.08 -3.87
C VAL A 44 -11.40 -4.38 -4.11
N GLU A 45 -11.97 -3.83 -3.04
CA GLU A 45 -13.19 -3.03 -3.08
C GLU A 45 -12.81 -1.56 -3.08
N ARG A 46 -13.01 -0.89 -4.22
CA ARG A 46 -12.84 0.55 -4.34
C ARG A 46 -14.20 1.23 -4.22
N THR A 47 -14.32 2.15 -3.29
CA THR A 47 -15.56 2.92 -3.11
C THR A 47 -15.30 4.41 -3.36
N VAL A 48 -16.34 5.14 -3.78
CA VAL A 48 -16.29 6.60 -3.95
C VAL A 48 -16.72 7.32 -2.66
N ALA A 49 -17.11 6.56 -1.64
CA ALA A 49 -17.52 7.09 -0.35
C ALA A 49 -16.30 7.49 0.50
N ASP A 50 -16.50 8.32 1.52
CA ASP A 50 -15.48 8.69 2.52
C ASP A 50 -14.94 7.50 3.35
N ALA A 51 -15.44 6.29 3.11
CA ALA A 51 -14.91 5.07 3.69
C ALA A 51 -13.64 4.64 2.93
N GLY A 52 -12.55 4.43 3.66
CA GLY A 52 -11.26 4.00 3.07
C GLY A 52 -11.40 2.70 2.27
N ASN A 53 -10.63 2.58 1.17
CA ASN A 53 -10.68 1.39 0.32
C ASN A 53 -10.14 0.16 1.05
N THR A 54 -10.85 -0.96 0.97
CA THR A 54 -10.45 -2.22 1.60
C THR A 54 -9.94 -3.22 0.58
N ALA A 55 -8.83 -3.88 0.90
CA ALA A 55 -8.30 -5.00 0.14
C ALA A 55 -8.12 -6.23 1.02
N LYS A 56 -8.55 -7.38 0.50
CA LYS A 56 -8.30 -8.70 1.07
C LYS A 56 -7.32 -9.43 0.17
N ILE A 57 -6.15 -9.77 0.69
CA ILE A 57 -5.08 -10.44 -0.06
C ILE A 57 -4.76 -11.76 0.64
N ALA A 58 -4.94 -12.87 -0.06
CA ALA A 58 -4.63 -14.21 0.39
C ALA A 58 -3.34 -14.71 -0.29
N LEU A 59 -2.30 -14.92 0.52
CA LEU A 59 -1.02 -15.48 0.11
C LEU A 59 -0.96 -16.97 0.48
N PHE A 60 -0.62 -17.82 -0.48
CA PHE A 60 -0.56 -19.27 -0.27
C PHE A 60 0.87 -19.74 -0.04
N ASN A 61 1.04 -20.65 0.92
CA ASN A 61 2.29 -21.33 1.30
C ASN A 61 3.44 -20.37 1.66
N LEU A 62 3.12 -19.35 2.46
CA LEU A 62 4.10 -18.40 2.96
C LEU A 62 5.09 -19.08 3.92
N SER A 63 6.37 -18.68 3.88
CA SER A 63 7.37 -19.21 4.81
C SER A 63 7.08 -18.80 6.27
N PRO A 64 7.43 -19.63 7.26
CA PRO A 64 7.15 -19.34 8.67
C PRO A 64 7.75 -18.03 9.18
N GLY A 65 8.95 -17.67 8.71
CA GLY A 65 9.64 -16.43 9.11
C GLY A 65 8.92 -15.17 8.61
N ASN A 66 8.48 -15.16 7.35
CA ASN A 66 7.76 -14.04 6.77
C ASN A 66 6.33 -13.95 7.34
N ARG A 67 5.72 -15.09 7.70
CA ARG A 67 4.41 -15.14 8.36
C ARG A 67 4.42 -14.44 9.73
N ALA A 68 5.49 -14.60 10.50
CA ALA A 68 5.64 -13.94 11.80
C ALA A 68 5.91 -12.45 11.66
N ALA A 69 6.56 -12.03 10.56
CA ALA A 69 6.87 -10.64 10.29
C ALA A 69 5.64 -9.82 9.88
N ILE A 70 4.67 -10.42 9.17
CA ILE A 70 3.45 -9.73 8.70
C ILE A 70 2.50 -9.41 9.87
N GLY A 71 2.73 -8.25 10.47
CA GLY A 71 1.92 -7.68 11.54
C GLY A 71 1.08 -6.47 11.10
N LYS A 72 0.37 -5.88 12.07
CA LYS A 72 -0.33 -4.61 11.89
C LYS A 72 0.69 -3.48 11.62
N GLY A 73 0.39 -2.60 10.66
CA GLY A 73 1.24 -1.43 10.35
C GLY A 73 2.19 -1.59 9.16
N TYR A 74 2.27 -2.79 8.57
CA TYR A 74 2.97 -3.01 7.31
C TYR A 74 2.25 -2.31 6.17
N ARG A 75 2.99 -1.81 5.18
CA ARG A 75 2.42 -1.29 3.94
C ARG A 75 2.44 -2.39 2.89
N VAL A 76 1.29 -2.58 2.23
CA VAL A 76 1.11 -3.54 1.14
C VAL A 76 0.97 -2.76 -0.15
N GLN A 77 1.76 -3.14 -1.14
CA GLN A 77 1.60 -2.69 -2.51
C GLN A 77 1.28 -3.90 -3.38
N LEU A 78 0.14 -3.85 -4.06
CA LEU A 78 -0.32 -4.88 -4.96
C LEU A 78 -0.27 -4.36 -6.40
N VAL A 79 0.51 -5.06 -7.22
CA VAL A 79 0.62 -4.85 -8.66
C VAL A 79 0.08 -6.11 -9.33
N ALA A 80 -0.88 -5.95 -10.22
CA ALA A 80 -1.45 -7.09 -10.95
C ALA A 80 -1.84 -6.65 -12.37
N GLY A 81 -1.73 -7.58 -13.31
CA GLY A 81 -2.14 -7.38 -14.69
C GLY A 81 -1.63 -8.49 -15.60
N TYR A 82 -1.48 -8.14 -16.87
CA TYR A 82 -0.88 -9.00 -17.87
C TYR A 82 0.54 -8.54 -18.20
N VAL A 83 1.33 -9.40 -18.83
CA VAL A 83 2.67 -9.05 -19.31
C VAL A 83 2.60 -7.79 -20.17
N GLY A 84 3.32 -6.74 -19.77
CA GLY A 84 3.32 -5.42 -20.43
C GLY A 84 2.23 -4.43 -19.97
N LEU A 85 1.25 -4.87 -19.18
CA LEU A 85 0.11 -4.07 -18.68
C LEU A 85 -0.16 -4.38 -17.19
N ALA A 86 0.90 -4.41 -16.37
CA ALA A 86 0.79 -4.60 -14.94
C ALA A 86 0.86 -3.25 -14.23
N GLU A 87 -0.23 -2.84 -13.58
CA GLU A 87 -0.32 -1.57 -12.86
C GLU A 87 -0.57 -1.78 -11.37
N LYS A 88 -0.28 -0.73 -10.58
CA LYS A 88 -0.53 -0.70 -9.14
C LYS A 88 -2.03 -0.61 -8.91
N ILE A 89 -2.63 -1.70 -8.44
CA ILE A 89 -4.07 -1.78 -8.19
C ILE A 89 -4.45 -1.41 -6.76
N PHE A 90 -3.52 -1.55 -5.80
CA PHE A 90 -3.77 -1.19 -4.41
C PHE A 90 -2.48 -0.82 -3.67
N ILE A 91 -2.56 0.21 -2.84
CA ILE A 91 -1.53 0.59 -1.86
C ILE A 91 -2.28 0.86 -0.55
N GLY A 92 -1.84 0.27 0.55
CA GLY A 92 -2.49 0.49 1.83
C GLY A 92 -1.70 -0.07 3.00
N THR A 93 -2.25 0.07 4.20
CA THR A 93 -1.65 -0.44 5.43
C THR A 93 -2.39 -1.71 5.88
N VAL A 94 -1.65 -2.74 6.32
CA VAL A 94 -2.21 -3.94 6.93
C VAL A 94 -2.89 -3.57 8.24
N SER A 95 -4.20 -3.78 8.30
CA SER A 95 -4.98 -3.65 9.52
C SER A 95 -4.99 -4.96 10.30
N LYS A 96 -5.14 -6.09 9.60
CA LYS A 96 -5.24 -7.42 10.20
C LYS A 96 -4.59 -8.48 9.31
N SER A 97 -3.87 -9.41 9.92
CA SER A 97 -3.40 -10.63 9.27
C SER A 97 -3.95 -11.85 10.01
N ILE A 98 -4.54 -12.77 9.27
CA ILE A 98 -5.08 -14.03 9.79
C ILE A 98 -4.43 -15.14 8.99
N VAL A 99 -3.92 -16.16 9.67
CA VAL A 99 -3.34 -17.30 8.99
C VAL A 99 -4.14 -18.55 9.31
N GLN A 100 -4.60 -19.20 8.24
CA GLN A 100 -5.42 -20.39 8.29
C GLN A 100 -4.69 -21.52 7.58
N ARG A 101 -4.79 -22.74 8.12
CA ARG A 101 -4.28 -23.94 7.46
C ARG A 101 -5.46 -24.68 6.86
N GLN A 102 -5.45 -24.88 5.55
CA GLN A 102 -6.48 -25.63 4.85
C GLN A 102 -5.81 -26.86 4.21
N GLY A 103 -5.87 -27.98 4.92
CA GLY A 103 -5.21 -29.23 4.50
C GLY A 103 -3.68 -29.09 4.45
N ALA A 104 -3.10 -29.33 3.28
CA ALA A 104 -1.66 -29.20 3.02
C ALA A 104 -1.22 -27.74 2.82
N ASP A 105 -2.16 -26.84 2.49
CA ASP A 105 -1.87 -25.45 2.18
C ASP A 105 -1.99 -24.55 3.42
N ILE A 106 -1.09 -23.57 3.51
CA ILE A 106 -1.15 -22.49 4.51
C ILE A 106 -1.59 -21.23 3.79
N ILE A 107 -2.70 -20.64 4.21
CA ILE A 107 -3.29 -19.44 3.61
C ILE A 107 -3.14 -18.29 4.60
N THR A 108 -2.40 -17.26 4.22
CA THR A 108 -2.25 -16.02 4.97
C THR A 108 -3.17 -14.97 4.36
N ASN A 109 -4.29 -14.68 5.04
CA ASN A 109 -5.22 -13.63 4.68
C ASN A 109 -4.78 -12.31 5.32
N ILE A 110 -4.59 -11.31 4.49
CA ILE A 110 -4.17 -9.95 4.85
C ILE A 110 -5.33 -9.03 4.50
N GLU A 111 -5.86 -8.34 5.50
CA GLU A 111 -6.81 -7.25 5.34
C GLU A 111 -6.05 -5.94 5.43
N ALA A 112 -6.06 -5.18 4.33
CA ALA A 112 -5.40 -3.90 4.22
C ALA A 112 -6.41 -2.78 3.92
N LEU A 113 -6.13 -1.60 4.46
CA LEU A 113 -6.93 -0.40 4.28
C LEU A 113 -6.08 0.69 3.65
N ASP A 114 -6.58 1.26 2.56
CA ASP A 114 -6.01 2.45 1.93
C ASP A 114 -6.38 3.69 2.75
N GLY A 115 -5.43 4.60 2.96
CA GLY A 115 -5.69 5.85 3.66
C GLY A 115 -5.83 5.76 5.19
N GLN A 116 -5.57 4.62 5.84
CA GLN A 116 -5.70 4.52 7.31
C GLN A 116 -4.90 5.62 8.06
N GLN A 117 -3.67 5.91 7.62
CA GLN A 117 -2.85 6.97 8.21
C GLN A 117 -3.32 8.39 7.82
N GLY A 118 -3.86 8.57 6.61
CA GLY A 118 -4.36 9.86 6.13
C GLY A 118 -5.68 10.26 6.79
N LEU A 119 -6.62 9.32 6.93
CA LEU A 119 -7.92 9.54 7.59
C LEU A 119 -7.77 9.84 9.09
N PHE A 120 -6.89 9.12 9.80
CA PHE A 120 -6.73 9.32 11.26
C PHE A 120 -5.80 10.49 11.62
N SER A 121 -4.94 10.98 10.72
CA SER A 121 -4.02 12.09 11.00
C SER A 121 -4.41 13.43 10.37
N ALA A 122 -5.53 13.52 9.66
CA ALA A 122 -5.96 14.74 8.95
C ALA A 122 -6.73 15.76 9.80
N SER A 123 -6.64 15.71 11.14
CA SER A 123 -7.16 16.81 11.96
C SER A 123 -6.17 17.98 11.96
N PHE A 124 -6.39 18.96 11.07
CA PHE A 124 -5.65 20.21 11.02
C PHE A 124 -6.55 21.33 11.53
N ASN A 125 -6.27 21.82 12.74
CA ASN A 125 -6.98 22.94 13.36
C ASN A 125 -5.98 24.08 13.60
N GLN A 126 -6.05 25.12 12.77
CA GLN A 126 -5.21 26.30 12.88
C GLN A 126 -6.03 27.55 12.60
N ASP A 127 -5.93 28.51 13.50
CA ASP A 127 -6.55 29.83 13.34
C ASP A 127 -5.64 30.73 12.50
N PHE A 128 -6.24 31.48 11.58
CA PHE A 128 -5.55 32.42 10.72
C PHE A 128 -5.90 33.85 11.12
N PRO A 129 -4.93 34.77 11.15
CA PRO A 129 -5.20 36.19 11.40
C PRO A 129 -6.09 36.79 10.29
N PRO A 130 -6.81 37.89 10.58
CA PRO A 130 -7.54 38.64 9.56
C PRO A 130 -6.58 39.03 8.42
N ASP A 131 -7.04 38.93 7.17
CA ASP A 131 -6.29 39.22 5.93
C ASP A 131 -5.34 38.13 5.40
N THR A 132 -5.50 36.87 5.84
CA THR A 132 -4.76 35.75 5.23
C THR A 132 -5.32 35.41 3.84
N ARG A 133 -4.44 35.35 2.83
CA ARG A 133 -4.85 35.05 1.44
C ARG A 133 -5.14 33.55 1.28
N LEU A 134 -6.16 33.22 0.48
CA LEU A 134 -6.57 31.84 0.20
C LEU A 134 -5.43 30.96 -0.34
N CYS A 135 -4.53 31.54 -1.14
CA CYS A 135 -3.37 30.85 -1.70
C CYS A 135 -2.37 30.40 -0.61
N ASP A 136 -2.23 31.15 0.48
CA ASP A 136 -1.33 30.83 1.59
C ASP A 136 -1.90 29.68 2.43
N VAL A 137 -3.22 29.69 2.65
CA VAL A 137 -3.93 28.59 3.31
C VAL A 137 -3.83 27.31 2.47
N LEU A 138 -4.03 27.39 1.16
CA LEU A 138 -3.97 26.23 0.28
C LEU A 138 -2.57 25.60 0.24
N SER A 139 -1.53 26.43 0.20
CA SER A 139 -0.13 25.99 0.20
C SER A 139 0.26 25.30 1.51
N LEU A 140 -0.29 25.77 2.63
CA LEU A 140 -0.07 25.19 3.95
C LEU A 140 -0.75 23.82 4.09
N VAL A 141 -2.00 23.70 3.65
CA VAL A 141 -2.76 22.44 3.70
C VAL A 141 -2.19 21.40 2.73
N SER A 142 -1.67 21.81 1.57
CA SER A 142 -1.11 20.89 0.57
C SER A 142 0.31 20.39 0.87
N GLY A 143 0.89 20.71 2.04
CA GLY A 143 2.22 20.24 2.44
C GLY A 143 3.39 20.96 1.75
N GLY A 144 3.14 22.12 1.13
CA GLY A 144 4.18 22.98 0.55
C GLY A 144 4.95 23.70 1.65
N LYS A 145 5.95 23.05 2.26
CA LYS A 145 6.90 23.72 3.17
C LYS A 145 7.67 24.80 2.41
N SER A 146 7.23 26.05 2.51
CA SER A 146 8.08 27.23 2.37
C SER A 146 7.77 28.19 3.52
N TRP A 147 8.34 27.88 4.68
CA TRP A 147 8.26 28.66 5.93
C TRP A 147 9.08 29.96 5.87
N LEU A 148 9.54 30.37 4.68
CA LEU A 148 10.59 31.36 4.48
C LEU A 148 10.10 32.75 4.02
N LYS A 149 8.79 33.05 4.07
CA LYS A 149 8.28 34.36 3.62
C LYS A 149 7.31 35.10 4.54
N LEU A 150 6.94 34.54 5.69
CA LEU A 150 6.00 35.21 6.60
C LEU A 150 6.66 36.10 7.67
N ALA A 151 7.99 36.15 7.75
CA ALA A 151 8.70 36.99 8.73
C ALA A 151 9.17 38.36 8.18
N GLU A 152 9.03 38.63 6.87
CA GLU A 152 9.64 39.80 6.23
C GLU A 152 8.63 40.85 5.73
N ASN A 153 7.37 40.79 6.17
CA ASN A 153 6.45 41.87 5.81
C ASN A 153 5.42 42.15 6.92
N SER A 154 5.93 42.65 8.04
CA SER A 154 5.16 43.55 8.90
C SER A 154 5.73 44.96 8.74
N PRO A 155 4.94 45.98 8.35
CA PRO A 155 5.26 47.36 8.70
C PRO A 155 5.21 47.57 10.22
#